data_AF-A0A538S0S4-F1
#
_entry.id   AF-A0A538S0S4-F1
#
_cell.length_a   1.000
_cell.length_b   1.000
_cell.length_c   1.000
_cell.angle_alpha   90.00
_cell.angle_beta   90.00
_cell.angle_gamma   90.00
#
_symmetry.space_group_name_H-M   'P 1'
#
loop_
_entity.id
_entity.type
_entity.pdbx_description
1 polymer ?
#
loop_
_entity_poly.entity_id
_entity_poly.type
_entity_poly.pdbx_seq_one_letter_code
_entity_poly.pdbx_strand_id
1 'polypeptide(L)'
;MPEEAHHPELAATEAALASLAPLPGQLDRDQLMFRAGQASATRRHWLWPAATSAIALLSTGLGLALVLQPAPQQITHVVYVPVEAPSSPTLPLAYSESPSTDATGSQSAERPLPLSSYQLEQLALRFGVEALPETQSGEAREPLTPVPILDRRDSNKLLQMDNP
;
A
#
# COMPACT_ATOMS: atom_id res chain seq x y z
N MET A 1 11.66 -43.74 20.92
CA MET A 1 11.42 -42.54 21.75
C MET A 1 10.18 -42.84 22.59
N PRO A 2 10.35 -43.39 23.81
CA PRO A 2 9.21 -43.66 24.68
C PRO A 2 8.59 -42.33 25.13
N GLU A 3 7.29 -42.17 24.89
CA GLU A 3 6.52 -41.01 25.33
C GLU A 3 6.60 -40.85 26.86
N GLU A 4 6.85 -39.62 27.29
CA GLU A 4 6.94 -39.24 28.70
C GLU A 4 5.61 -39.52 29.42
N ALA A 5 5.69 -40.40 30.42
CA ALA A 5 4.61 -40.72 31.33
C ALA A 5 4.01 -39.42 31.89
N HIS A 6 2.74 -39.17 31.57
CA HIS A 6 2.05 -37.94 31.93
C HIS A 6 2.04 -37.79 33.46
N HIS A 7 2.56 -36.65 33.94
CA HIS A 7 2.63 -36.34 35.36
C HIS A 7 1.24 -36.41 36.01
N PRO A 8 1.09 -37.08 37.17
CA PRO A 8 -0.22 -37.31 37.80
C PRO A 8 -0.95 -36.02 38.17
N GLU A 9 -0.23 -34.92 38.37
CA GLU A 9 -0.82 -33.60 38.65
C GLU A 9 -1.53 -33.00 37.43
N LEU A 10 -1.06 -33.28 36.20
CA LEU A 10 -1.74 -32.85 34.99
C LEU A 10 -3.05 -33.62 34.80
N ALA A 11 -3.05 -34.93 35.10
CA ALA A 11 -4.27 -35.74 35.05
C ALA A 11 -5.32 -35.28 36.07
N ALA A 12 -4.90 -34.90 37.28
CA ALA A 12 -5.80 -34.34 38.28
C ALA A 12 -6.38 -32.97 37.85
N THR A 13 -5.56 -32.13 37.22
CA THR A 13 -5.98 -30.81 36.72
C THR A 13 -6.93 -30.95 35.53
N GLU A 14 -6.65 -31.87 34.61
CA GLU A 14 -7.53 -32.20 33.49
C GLU A 14 -8.87 -32.74 33.98
N ALA A 15 -8.88 -33.63 34.97
CA ALA A 15 -10.12 -34.13 35.58
C ALA A 15 -10.92 -33.00 36.26
N ALA A 16 -10.24 -32.08 36.95
CA ALA A 16 -10.89 -30.91 37.56
C ALA A 16 -11.50 -29.98 36.49
N LEU A 17 -10.78 -29.71 35.40
CA LEU A 17 -11.28 -28.89 34.28
C LEU A 17 -12.38 -29.58 33.49
N ALA A 18 -12.32 -30.89 33.30
CA ALA A 18 -13.37 -31.68 32.66
C ALA A 18 -14.65 -31.71 33.52
N SER A 19 -14.52 -31.63 34.85
CA SER A 19 -15.67 -31.55 35.76
C SER A 19 -16.37 -30.18 35.72
N LEU A 20 -15.70 -29.14 35.24
CA LEU A 20 -16.31 -27.85 34.93
C LEU A 20 -17.05 -27.97 33.60
N ALA A 21 -18.16 -28.72 33.60
CA ALA A 21 -19.07 -28.73 32.49
C ALA A 21 -19.55 -27.30 32.24
N PRO A 22 -19.34 -26.72 31.05
CA PRO A 22 -19.83 -25.39 30.76
C PRO A 22 -21.34 -25.39 30.97
N LEU A 23 -21.85 -24.54 31.87
CA LEU A 23 -23.29 -24.43 32.13
C LEU A 23 -23.97 -24.16 30.77
N PRO A 24 -24.80 -25.09 30.25
CA PRO A 24 -25.48 -24.87 29.00
C PRO A 24 -26.55 -23.80 29.24
N GLY A 25 -26.25 -22.56 28.85
CA GLY A 25 -27.27 -21.55 28.59
C GLY A 25 -27.33 -20.30 29.46
N GLN A 26 -26.20 -19.68 29.86
CA GLN A 26 -26.28 -18.32 30.44
C GLN A 26 -25.21 -17.32 30.00
N LEU A 27 -24.30 -17.67 29.10
CA LEU A 27 -23.50 -16.65 28.44
C LEU A 27 -24.24 -16.23 27.16
N ASP A 28 -25.06 -15.19 27.27
CA ASP A 28 -25.67 -14.54 26.11
C ASP A 28 -24.55 -13.83 25.33
N ARG A 29 -23.86 -14.64 24.51
CA ARG A 29 -22.75 -14.22 23.66
C ARG A 29 -23.15 -13.04 22.80
N ASP A 30 -24.39 -13.03 22.32
CA ASP A 30 -24.91 -12.00 21.44
C ASP A 30 -25.09 -10.69 22.20
N GLN A 31 -25.63 -10.75 23.43
CA GLN A 31 -25.68 -9.57 24.29
C GLN A 31 -24.29 -9.04 24.66
N LEU A 32 -23.31 -9.92 24.89
CA LEU A 32 -21.94 -9.52 25.20
C LEU A 32 -21.28 -8.84 23.97
N MET A 33 -21.42 -9.43 22.79
CA MET A 33 -20.94 -8.85 21.51
C MET A 33 -21.63 -7.52 21.21
N PHE A 34 -22.94 -7.42 21.43
CA PHE A 34 -23.70 -6.19 21.21
C PHE A 34 -23.24 -5.07 22.15
N ARG A 35 -23.05 -5.36 23.45
CA ARG A 35 -22.52 -4.39 24.42
C ARG A 35 -21.08 -3.99 24.11
N ALA A 36 -20.24 -4.93 23.67
CA ALA A 36 -18.88 -4.65 23.24
C ALA A 36 -18.85 -3.72 22.01
N GLY A 37 -19.77 -3.92 21.06
CA GLY A 37 -19.97 -3.04 19.92
C GLY A 37 -20.40 -1.63 20.33
N GLN A 38 -21.40 -1.51 21.22
CA GLN A 38 -21.83 -0.20 21.74
C GLN A 38 -20.69 0.54 22.46
N ALA A 39 -19.93 -0.16 23.33
CA ALA A 39 -18.81 0.44 24.04
C ALA A 39 -17.66 0.86 23.11
N SER A 40 -17.47 0.16 22.00
CA SER A 40 -16.48 0.51 20.97
C SER A 40 -16.93 1.71 20.13
N ALA A 41 -18.24 1.85 19.89
CA ALA A 41 -18.79 3.00 19.21
C ALA A 41 -18.68 4.26 20.08
N THR A 42 -19.00 4.17 21.39
CA THR A 42 -19.11 5.34 22.29
C THR A 42 -17.87 6.22 22.41
N ARG A 43 -16.68 5.62 22.39
CA ARG A 43 -15.44 6.40 22.50
C ARG A 43 -15.03 7.07 21.19
N ARG A 44 -15.57 6.63 20.05
CA ARG A 44 -15.14 7.09 18.73
C ARG A 44 -15.98 8.24 18.18
N HIS A 45 -17.15 8.48 18.77
CA HIS A 45 -18.08 9.53 18.34
C HIS A 45 -17.50 10.94 18.42
N TRP A 46 -16.60 11.22 19.38
CA TRP A 46 -16.04 12.56 19.60
C TRP A 46 -14.71 12.79 18.88
N LEU A 47 -13.96 11.72 18.59
CA LEU A 47 -12.68 11.82 17.90
C LEU A 47 -12.84 12.32 16.46
N TRP A 48 -13.89 11.85 15.77
CA TRP A 48 -14.15 12.25 14.38
C TRP A 48 -14.54 13.74 14.24
N PRO A 49 -15.54 14.27 14.98
CA PRO A 49 -15.87 15.68 14.92
C PRO A 49 -14.74 16.57 15.46
N ALA A 50 -13.96 16.12 16.45
CA ALA A 50 -12.78 16.86 16.90
C ALA A 50 -11.70 16.95 15.81
N ALA A 51 -11.41 15.84 15.12
CA ALA A 51 -10.46 15.82 14.02
C ALA A 51 -10.91 16.71 12.86
N THR A 52 -12.18 16.64 12.46
CA THR A 52 -12.72 17.52 11.41
C THR A 52 -12.68 18.98 11.83
N SER A 53 -12.97 19.29 13.09
CA SER A 53 -12.91 20.65 13.63
C SER A 53 -11.48 21.19 13.65
N ALA A 54 -10.51 20.36 14.04
CA ALA A 54 -9.09 20.70 14.02
C ALA A 54 -8.61 21.00 12.59
N ILE A 55 -8.95 20.15 11.62
CA ILE A 55 -8.61 20.35 10.20
C ILE A 55 -9.28 21.63 9.66
N ALA A 56 -10.56 21.85 9.98
CA ALA A 56 -11.30 23.04 9.54
C ALA A 56 -10.68 24.33 10.12
N LEU A 57 -10.34 24.35 11.41
CA LEU A 57 -9.65 25.47 12.04
C LEU A 57 -8.28 25.72 11.43
N LEU A 58 -7.52 24.65 11.17
CA LEU A 58 -6.19 24.75 10.59
C LEU A 58 -6.25 25.29 9.15
N SER A 59 -7.16 24.76 8.33
CA SER A 59 -7.39 25.25 6.96
C SER A 59 -7.85 26.70 6.93
N THR A 60 -8.79 27.07 7.80
CA THR A 60 -9.29 28.46 7.91
C THR A 60 -8.18 29.41 8.38
N GLY A 61 -7.37 28.98 9.36
CA GLY A 61 -6.24 29.74 9.86
C GLY A 61 -5.17 29.99 8.80
N LEU A 62 -4.78 28.96 8.03
CA LEU A 62 -3.84 29.12 6.92
C LEU A 62 -4.40 30.03 5.82
N GLY A 63 -5.67 29.84 5.45
CA GLY A 63 -6.32 30.70 4.46
C GLY A 63 -6.31 32.17 4.88
N LEU A 64 -6.64 32.44 6.15
CA LEU A 64 -6.62 33.79 6.69
C LEU A 64 -5.19 34.36 6.77
N ALA A 65 -4.21 33.55 7.16
CA ALA A 65 -2.82 33.95 7.21
C ALA A 65 -2.29 34.36 5.83
N LEU A 66 -2.66 33.64 4.77
CA LEU A 66 -2.30 33.97 3.39
C LEU A 66 -2.94 35.27 2.90
N VAL A 67 -4.21 35.51 3.25
CA VAL A 67 -4.91 36.76 2.90
C VAL A 67 -4.29 37.97 3.60
N LEU A 68 -3.80 37.78 4.82
CA LEU A 68 -3.13 38.82 5.61
C LEU A 68 -1.64 38.97 5.25
N GLN A 69 -1.08 38.05 4.46
CA GLN A 69 0.34 38.08 4.13
C GLN A 69 0.60 39.23 3.12
N PRO A 70 1.49 40.19 3.45
CA PRO A 70 1.85 41.24 2.50
C PRO A 70 2.45 40.62 1.24
N ALA A 71 2.07 41.16 0.08
CA ALA A 71 2.44 40.62 -1.22
C ALA A 71 3.96 40.35 -1.28
N PRO A 72 4.39 39.14 -1.67
CA PRO A 72 5.80 38.81 -1.76
C PRO A 72 6.46 39.80 -2.71
N GLN A 73 7.45 40.54 -2.21
CA GLN A 73 8.20 41.48 -3.02
C GLN A 73 8.92 40.67 -4.10
N GLN A 74 8.55 40.88 -5.36
CA GLN A 74 9.27 40.31 -6.49
C GLN A 74 10.64 40.98 -6.53
N ILE A 75 11.64 40.29 -5.98
CA ILE A 75 13.04 40.68 -6.14
C ILE A 75 13.41 40.34 -7.58
N THR A 76 13.23 41.31 -8.46
CA THR A 76 13.68 41.22 -9.85
C THR A 76 15.20 41.15 -9.86
N HIS A 77 15.76 39.95 -9.95
CA HIS A 77 17.19 39.75 -10.13
C HIS A 77 17.54 40.09 -11.59
N VAL A 78 18.07 41.29 -11.81
CA VAL A 78 18.62 41.66 -13.12
C VAL A 78 19.95 40.92 -13.29
N VAL A 79 19.91 39.82 -14.04
CA VAL A 79 21.12 39.08 -14.44
C VAL A 79 21.67 39.74 -15.70
N TYR A 80 22.79 40.42 -15.56
CA TYR A 80 23.55 40.92 -16.71
C TYR A 80 24.26 39.74 -17.36
N VAL A 81 23.73 39.27 -18.48
CA VAL A 81 24.42 38.32 -19.34
C VAL A 81 25.39 39.12 -20.22
N PRO A 82 26.71 38.87 -20.13
CA PRO A 82 27.64 39.44 -21.08
C PRO A 82 27.33 38.90 -22.47
N VAL A 83 26.84 39.76 -23.35
CA VAL A 83 26.66 39.45 -24.77
C VAL A 83 28.00 39.68 -25.45
N GLU A 84 28.56 38.62 -26.03
CA GLU A 84 29.77 38.70 -26.85
C GLU A 84 29.47 39.61 -28.05
N ALA A 85 30.26 40.67 -28.21
CA ALA A 85 30.05 41.65 -29.28
C ALA A 85 30.03 40.93 -30.64
N PRO A 86 29.13 41.31 -31.58
CA PRO A 86 29.07 40.69 -32.89
C PRO A 86 30.44 40.82 -33.55
N SER A 87 31.15 39.70 -33.63
CA SER A 87 32.37 39.58 -34.41
C SER A 87 32.01 39.96 -35.84
N SER A 88 32.73 40.94 -36.38
CA SER A 88 32.56 41.38 -37.76
C SER A 88 32.60 40.17 -38.69
N PRO A 89 31.79 40.15 -39.75
CA PRO A 89 31.62 38.97 -40.60
C PRO A 89 32.97 38.55 -41.21
N THR A 90 33.57 37.52 -40.64
CA THR A 90 34.69 36.80 -41.26
C THR A 90 34.14 36.08 -42.48
N LEU A 91 34.69 36.44 -43.64
CA LEU A 91 34.34 35.90 -44.96
C LEU A 91 34.29 34.36 -44.94
N PRO A 92 33.34 33.75 -45.69
CA PRO A 92 33.13 32.31 -45.67
C PRO A 92 34.28 31.58 -46.36
N LEU A 93 35.05 30.82 -45.57
CA LEU A 93 35.81 29.69 -46.10
C LEU A 93 34.84 28.51 -46.18
N ALA A 94 34.54 28.12 -47.42
CA ALA A 94 33.74 26.96 -47.75
C ALA A 94 34.35 25.69 -47.14
N TYR A 95 33.74 25.17 -46.08
CA TYR A 95 33.86 23.77 -45.72
C TYR A 95 32.59 23.05 -46.18
N SER A 96 32.80 22.19 -47.17
CA SER A 96 31.82 21.25 -47.67
C SER A 96 31.79 20.07 -46.72
N GLU A 97 30.82 20.02 -45.81
CA GLU A 97 30.58 18.86 -44.96
C GLU A 97 29.22 18.25 -45.32
N SER A 98 29.30 17.08 -45.94
CA SER A 98 28.15 16.28 -46.37
C SER A 98 27.33 15.79 -45.18
N PRO A 99 26.00 15.90 -45.19
CA PRO A 99 25.16 15.20 -44.23
C PRO A 99 25.01 13.73 -44.66
N SER A 100 25.77 12.84 -44.01
CA SER A 100 25.49 11.40 -44.03
C SER A 100 24.12 11.16 -43.39
N THR A 101 23.19 10.69 -44.23
CA THR A 101 21.85 10.27 -43.82
C THR A 101 21.92 8.80 -43.44
N ASP A 102 22.19 8.50 -42.17
CA ASP A 102 21.99 7.16 -41.60
C ASP A 102 20.79 7.19 -40.66
N ALA A 103 19.60 7.15 -41.26
CA ALA A 103 18.35 6.82 -40.59
C ALA A 103 17.99 5.37 -40.91
N THR A 104 18.74 4.42 -40.34
CA THR A 104 18.31 3.02 -40.27
C THR A 104 17.82 2.76 -38.85
N GLY A 105 16.50 2.71 -38.70
CA GLY A 105 15.83 2.39 -37.45
C GLY A 105 16.23 1.00 -36.96
N SER A 106 16.87 0.95 -35.80
CA SER A 106 16.76 -0.18 -34.89
C SER A 106 15.67 0.17 -33.88
N GLN A 107 14.44 -0.27 -34.15
CA GLN A 107 13.45 -0.47 -33.10
C GLN A 107 13.92 -1.67 -32.26
N SER A 108 14.91 -1.42 -31.41
CA SER A 108 15.16 -2.31 -30.28
C SER A 108 13.88 -2.30 -29.46
N ALA A 109 13.35 -3.48 -29.15
CA ALA A 109 12.29 -3.68 -28.18
C ALA A 109 12.78 -3.18 -26.82
N GLU A 110 12.70 -1.87 -26.64
CA GLU A 110 13.13 -1.15 -25.46
C GLU A 110 12.09 -1.45 -24.40
N ARG A 111 12.45 -2.37 -23.49
CA ARG A 111 11.70 -2.59 -22.26
C ARG A 111 11.41 -1.21 -21.67
N PRO A 112 10.13 -0.79 -21.53
CA PRO A 112 9.83 0.50 -20.96
C PRO A 112 10.45 0.55 -19.57
N LEU A 113 11.37 1.50 -19.39
CA LEU A 113 11.99 1.79 -18.11
C LEU A 113 10.87 2.04 -17.09
N PRO A 114 11.03 1.59 -15.83
CA PRO A 114 10.01 1.81 -14.82
C PRO A 114 9.76 3.32 -14.66
N LEU A 115 8.59 3.77 -15.09
CA LEU A 115 8.18 5.17 -14.95
C LEU A 115 8.18 5.53 -13.47
N SER A 116 8.75 6.70 -13.14
CA SER A 116 8.73 7.15 -11.76
C SER A 116 7.28 7.45 -11.33
N SER A 117 6.98 7.23 -10.05
CA SER A 117 5.65 7.46 -9.49
C SER A 117 5.10 8.86 -9.78
N TYR A 118 5.98 9.86 -9.82
CA TYR A 118 5.63 11.24 -10.13
C TYR A 118 5.12 11.42 -11.57
N GLN A 119 5.68 10.68 -12.53
CA GLN A 119 5.21 10.74 -13.92
C GLN A 119 3.83 10.11 -14.08
N LEU A 120 3.55 9.02 -13.35
CA LEU A 120 2.23 8.39 -13.32
C LEU A 120 1.17 9.34 -12.74
N GLU A 121 1.52 10.10 -11.70
CA GLU A 121 0.64 11.08 -11.09
C GLU A 121 0.36 12.26 -12.05
N GLN A 122 1.38 12.77 -12.74
CA GLN A 122 1.20 13.80 -13.77
C GLN A 122 0.35 13.31 -14.94
N LEU A 123 0.49 12.04 -15.34
CA LEU A 123 -0.33 11.43 -16.39
C LEU A 123 -1.80 11.32 -15.97
N ALA A 124 -2.05 10.84 -14.74
CA ALA A 124 -3.39 10.73 -14.18
C ALA A 124 -4.07 12.10 -14.00
N LEU A 125 -3.31 13.11 -13.55
CA LEU A 125 -3.84 14.47 -13.40
C LEU A 125 -4.13 15.14 -14.75
N ARG A 126 -3.32 14.86 -15.79
CA ARG A 126 -3.47 15.52 -17.10
C ARG A 126 -4.50 14.85 -18.01
N PHE A 127 -4.63 13.53 -17.93
CA PHE A 127 -5.42 12.74 -18.88
C PHE A 127 -6.46 11.83 -18.23
N GLY A 128 -6.63 11.91 -16.91
CA GLY A 128 -7.55 11.05 -16.17
C GLY A 128 -6.94 9.69 -15.81
N VAL A 129 -7.66 8.93 -14.98
CA VAL A 129 -7.19 7.65 -14.40
C VAL A 129 -7.09 6.56 -15.47
N GLU A 130 -7.86 6.70 -16.54
CA GLU A 130 -7.87 5.88 -17.75
C GLU A 130 -6.56 5.95 -18.56
N ALA A 131 -5.73 6.98 -18.34
CA ALA A 131 -4.47 7.15 -19.05
C ALA A 131 -3.28 6.48 -18.34
N LEU A 132 -3.50 5.85 -17.18
CA LEU A 132 -2.47 5.07 -16.52
C LEU A 132 -2.15 3.83 -17.37
N PRO A 133 -0.87 3.49 -17.59
CA PRO A 133 -0.51 2.27 -18.29
C PRO A 133 -1.16 1.09 -17.56
N GLU A 134 -1.87 0.24 -18.31
CA GLU A 134 -2.42 -1.00 -17.75
C GLU A 134 -1.24 -1.78 -17.18
N THR A 135 -1.14 -1.80 -15.85
CA THR A 135 -0.21 -2.69 -15.19
C THR A 135 -0.60 -4.07 -15.68
N GLN A 136 0.32 -4.77 -16.33
CA GLN A 136 0.13 -6.11 -16.84
C GLN A 136 -0.09 -7.05 -15.64
N SER A 137 -1.29 -6.99 -15.07
CA SER A 137 -1.76 -7.77 -13.94
C SER A 137 -2.10 -9.15 -14.47
N GLY A 138 -1.08 -9.92 -14.84
CA GLY A 138 -1.35 -11.22 -15.43
C GLY A 138 -0.20 -11.86 -16.17
N GLU A 139 1.00 -11.89 -15.58
CA GLU A 139 1.74 -13.14 -15.71
C GLU A 139 1.01 -14.14 -14.82
N ALA A 140 0.35 -15.09 -15.47
CA ALA A 140 -0.52 -16.09 -14.87
C ALA A 140 0.18 -16.72 -13.66
N ARG A 141 -0.24 -16.28 -12.46
CA ARG A 141 0.03 -17.05 -11.25
C ARG A 141 -0.73 -18.36 -11.44
N GLU A 142 0.03 -19.39 -11.77
CA GLU A 142 -0.40 -20.78 -11.83
C GLU A 142 -1.39 -21.03 -10.69
N PRO A 143 -2.60 -21.53 -10.98
CA PRO A 143 -3.62 -21.71 -9.96
C PRO A 143 -3.01 -22.56 -8.85
N LEU A 144 -2.84 -21.94 -7.68
CA LEU A 144 -2.44 -22.63 -6.46
C LEU A 144 -3.39 -23.81 -6.33
N THR A 145 -2.87 -25.00 -6.61
CA THR A 145 -3.59 -26.24 -6.38
C THR A 145 -4.00 -26.21 -4.92
N PRO A 146 -5.30 -26.33 -4.61
CA PRO A 146 -5.73 -26.35 -3.23
C PRO A 146 -5.01 -27.52 -2.57
N VAL A 147 -4.09 -27.20 -1.64
CA VAL A 147 -3.44 -28.20 -0.82
C VAL A 147 -4.58 -28.96 -0.13
N PRO A 148 -4.71 -30.28 -0.33
CA PRO A 148 -5.76 -31.05 0.31
C PRO A 148 -5.58 -30.89 1.81
N ILE A 149 -6.54 -30.21 2.44
CA ILE A 149 -6.66 -30.14 3.88
C ILE A 149 -6.85 -31.59 4.31
N LEU A 150 -5.81 -32.20 4.88
CA LEU A 150 -5.89 -33.50 5.52
C LEU A 150 -6.97 -33.39 6.60
N ASP A 151 -8.13 -33.97 6.32
CA ASP A 151 -9.25 -34.06 7.23
C ASP A 151 -8.78 -34.84 8.46
N ARG A 152 -8.65 -34.13 9.59
CA ARG A 152 -8.15 -34.63 10.87
C ARG A 152 -9.01 -35.78 11.44
N ARG A 153 -10.13 -36.12 10.78
CA ARG A 153 -11.04 -37.20 11.16
C ARG A 153 -10.52 -38.60 10.87
N ASP A 154 -9.60 -38.77 9.93
CA ASP A 154 -9.15 -40.11 9.52
C ASP A 154 -8.03 -40.67 10.41
N SER A 155 -7.38 -39.84 11.23
CA SER A 155 -6.30 -40.27 12.13
C SER A 155 -6.76 -41.21 13.26
N ASN A 156 -8.05 -41.20 13.63
CA ASN A 156 -8.56 -42.05 14.71
C ASN A 156 -8.98 -43.46 14.25
N LYS A 157 -9.08 -43.72 12.95
CA LYS A 157 -9.51 -45.03 12.44
C LYS A 157 -8.36 -46.02 12.26
N LEU A 158 -7.13 -45.51 12.08
CA LEU A 158 -5.94 -46.34 11.89
C LEU A 158 -5.39 -46.95 13.19
N LEU A 159 -5.78 -46.43 14.36
CA LEU A 159 -5.36 -46.98 15.66
C LEU A 159 -6.27 -48.10 16.20
N GLN A 160 -7.31 -48.50 15.46
CA GLN A 160 -8.31 -49.47 15.94
C GLN A 160 -8.26 -50.84 15.24
N MET A 161 -7.29 -51.10 14.35
CA MET A 161 -7.17 -52.39 13.64
C MET A 161 -6.04 -53.32 14.11
N ASP A 162 -5.17 -52.89 15.04
CA ASP A 162 -4.08 -53.72 15.59
C ASP A 162 -4.31 -54.07 17.07
N ASN A 163 -5.40 -54.77 17.38
CA ASN A 163 -5.48 -55.51 18.64
C ASN A 163 -6.25 -56.84 18.42
N PRO A 164 -5.53 -57.98 18.29
CA PRO A 164 -6.14 -59.31 18.23
C PRO A 164 -6.68 -59.80 19.58
#